data_AF-A0A1G0G551-F1
#
_entry.id   AF-A0A1G0G551-F1
#
_cell.length_a   1.000
_cell.length_b   1.000
_cell.length_c   1.000
_cell.angle_alpha   90.00
_cell.angle_beta   90.00
_cell.angle_gamma   90.00
#
_symmetry.space_group_name_H-M   'P 1'
#
loop_
_entity.id
_entity.type
_entity.pdbx_description
1 polymer ?
#
loop_
_entity_poly.entity_id
_entity_poly.type
_entity_poly.pdbx_seq_one_letter_code
_entity_poly.pdbx_strand_id
1 'polypeptide(L)'
;MFPISQSELERIMADPSAVYQRPEDVLSDSRLSHKQKVSVLKQWAFDAREIEVAQTENMRGEASPLHQILVILHQLEEQEKQEKQEK
;
A
#
# COMPACT_ATOMS: atom_id res chain seq x y z
N MET A 1 2.23 -18.83 -10.03
CA MET A 1 1.78 -18.15 -8.80
C MET A 1 0.26 -18.24 -8.78
N PHE A 2 -0.36 -18.72 -7.71
CA PHE A 2 -1.82 -18.74 -7.60
C PHE A 2 -2.32 -17.38 -7.07
N PRO A 3 -3.45 -16.85 -7.59
CA PRO A 3 -4.05 -15.63 -7.06
C PRO A 3 -4.43 -15.85 -5.60
N ILE A 4 -4.35 -14.79 -4.78
CA ILE A 4 -4.82 -14.89 -3.39
C ILE A 4 -6.33 -15.15 -3.36
N SER A 5 -6.76 -15.93 -2.37
CA SER A 5 -8.19 -16.18 -2.14
C SER A 5 -8.86 -14.96 -1.48
N GLN A 6 -10.17 -14.84 -1.62
CA GLN A 6 -10.94 -13.72 -1.05
C GLN A 6 -10.69 -13.55 0.46
N SER A 7 -10.72 -14.64 1.23
CA SER A 7 -10.47 -14.60 2.68
C SER A 7 -9.05 -14.12 3.04
N GLU A 8 -8.08 -14.38 2.17
CA GLU A 8 -6.70 -13.93 2.37
C GLU A 8 -6.58 -12.43 2.06
N LEU A 9 -7.26 -11.96 1.02
CA LEU A 9 -7.37 -10.54 0.72
C LEU A 9 -8.05 -9.78 1.86
N GLU A 10 -9.15 -10.30 2.41
CA GLU A 10 -9.85 -9.69 3.53
C GLU A 10 -8.96 -9.58 4.77
N ARG A 11 -8.17 -10.62 5.06
CA ARG A 11 -7.19 -10.58 6.16
C ARG A 11 -6.09 -9.54 5.92
N ILE A 12 -5.58 -9.45 4.69
CA ILE A 12 -4.60 -8.43 4.31
C ILE A 12 -5.20 -7.02 4.43
N MET A 13 -6.44 -6.82 4.01
CA MET A 13 -7.11 -5.52 4.13
C MET A 13 -7.45 -5.16 5.57
N ALA A 14 -7.69 -6.15 6.44
CA ALA A 14 -7.96 -5.91 7.85
C ALA A 14 -6.72 -5.40 8.61
N ASP A 15 -5.54 -5.93 8.31
CA ASP A 15 -4.27 -5.43 8.85
C ASP A 15 -3.11 -5.71 7.86
N PRO A 16 -2.85 -4.75 6.94
CA PRO A 16 -1.78 -4.90 5.96
C PRO A 16 -0.40 -4.99 6.62
N SER A 17 -0.22 -4.29 7.74
CA SER A 17 1.05 -4.19 8.47
C SER A 17 1.42 -5.48 9.22
N ALA A 18 0.42 -6.29 9.59
CA ALA A 18 0.64 -7.61 10.15
C ALA A 18 1.07 -8.65 9.10
N VAL A 19 0.73 -8.43 7.83
CA VAL A 19 1.08 -9.37 6.74
C VAL A 19 2.37 -8.96 6.04
N TYR A 20 2.56 -7.66 5.83
CA TYR A 20 3.69 -7.10 5.10
C TYR A 20 4.51 -6.22 6.03
N GLN A 21 5.84 -6.37 5.97
CA GLN A 21 6.72 -5.50 6.76
C GLN A 21 6.92 -4.14 6.07
N ARG A 22 6.83 -4.12 4.73
CA ARG A 22 7.02 -2.91 3.93
C ARG A 22 5.92 -2.74 2.89
N PRO A 23 5.56 -1.50 2.55
CA PRO A 23 4.65 -1.21 1.44
C PRO A 23 5.13 -1.80 0.10
N GLU A 24 6.45 -1.88 -0.07
CA GLU A 24 7.12 -2.48 -1.23
C GLU A 24 6.85 -3.99 -1.39
N ASP A 25 6.57 -4.69 -0.29
CA ASP A 25 6.24 -6.12 -0.33
C ASP A 25 4.89 -6.33 -1.02
N VAL A 26 3.93 -5.42 -0.83
CA VAL A 26 2.61 -5.43 -1.49
C VAL A 26 2.77 -5.22 -3.00
N LEU A 27 3.71 -4.36 -3.40
CA LEU A 27 4.05 -4.16 -4.81
C LEU A 27 4.69 -5.40 -5.43
N SER A 28 5.60 -6.03 -4.70
CA SER A 28 6.32 -7.23 -5.12
C SER A 28 5.42 -8.45 -5.18
N ASP A 29 4.27 -8.42 -4.49
CA ASP A 29 3.31 -9.52 -4.51
C ASP A 29 2.59 -9.60 -5.86
N SER A 30 2.99 -10.57 -6.68
CA SER A 30 2.35 -10.88 -7.97
C SER A 30 1.03 -11.65 -7.83
N ARG A 31 0.63 -12.07 -6.62
CA ARG A 31 -0.69 -12.67 -6.35
C ARG A 31 -1.79 -11.62 -6.28
N LEU A 32 -1.43 -10.36 -6.02
CA LEU A 32 -2.34 -9.22 -5.99
C LEU A 32 -2.44 -8.58 -7.38
N SER A 33 -3.67 -8.30 -7.80
CA SER A 33 -3.92 -7.43 -8.96
C SER A 33 -3.60 -5.97 -8.64
N HIS A 34 -3.37 -5.15 -9.67
CA HIS A 34 -3.10 -3.71 -9.53
C HIS A 34 -4.12 -3.01 -8.64
N LYS A 35 -5.41 -3.28 -8.86
CA LYS A 35 -6.50 -2.72 -8.05
C LYS A 35 -6.42 -3.15 -6.59
N GLN A 36 -6.14 -4.43 -6.33
CA GLN A 36 -6.00 -4.93 -4.96
C GLN A 36 -4.79 -4.30 -4.26
N LYS A 37 -3.65 -4.16 -4.95
CA LYS A 37 -2.46 -3.47 -4.41
C LYS A 37 -2.81 -2.05 -3.99
N VAL A 38 -3.49 -1.30 -4.87
CA VAL A 38 -3.94 0.06 -4.58
C VAL A 38 -4.90 0.09 -3.37
N SER A 39 -5.87 -0.83 -3.30
CA SER A 39 -6.79 -0.90 -2.16
C SER A 39 -6.09 -1.20 -0.84
N VAL A 40 -5.17 -2.17 -0.82
CA VAL A 40 -4.40 -2.55 0.38
C VAL A 40 -3.51 -1.40 0.82
N LEU A 41 -2.77 -0.77 -0.10
CA LEU A 41 -1.92 0.36 0.19
C LEU A 41 -2.71 1.59 0.67
N LYS A 42 -3.90 1.87 0.09
CA LYS A 42 -4.78 2.95 0.57
C LYS A 42 -5.25 2.71 2.01
N GLN A 43 -5.65 1.49 2.33
CA GLN A 43 -6.04 1.12 3.69
C GLN A 43 -4.86 1.27 4.65
N TRP A 44 -3.69 0.74 4.27
CA TRP A 44 -2.48 0.86 5.08
C TRP A 44 -2.06 2.32 5.30
N ALA A 45 -2.16 3.19 4.28
CA ALA A 45 -1.90 4.62 4.45
C ALA A 45 -2.86 5.25 5.47
N PHE A 46 -4.14 4.86 5.46
CA PHE A 46 -5.12 5.36 6.41
C PHE A 46 -4.76 4.95 7.84
N ASP A 47 -4.46 3.67 8.06
CA ASP A 47 -4.08 3.13 9.37
C ASP A 47 -2.76 3.73 9.87
N ALA A 48 -1.76 3.85 8.99
CA ALA A 48 -0.47 4.48 9.30
C ALA A 48 -0.61 5.98 9.63
N ARG A 49 -1.52 6.69 8.95
CA ARG A 49 -1.79 8.11 9.22
C ARG A 49 -2.41 8.32 10.59
N GLU A 50 -3.34 7.45 11.02
CA GLU A 50 -3.92 7.52 12.37
C GLU A 50 -2.84 7.30 13.46
N ILE A 51 -1.83 6.47 13.18
CA ILE A 51 -0.67 6.25 14.06
C ILE A 51 0.30 7.45 14.04
N GLU A 52 0.52 8.08 12.88
CA GLU A 52 1.48 9.18 12.71
C GLU A 52 1.02 10.50 13.35
N VAL A 53 -0.30 10.72 13.47
CA VAL A 53 -0.85 11.84 14.25
C VAL A 53 -0.37 11.79 15.71
N ALA A 54 -0.08 10.60 16.26
CA ALA A 54 0.46 10.44 17.61
C ALA A 54 1.98 10.65 17.71
N GLN A 55 2.71 10.79 16.59
CA GLN A 55 4.18 10.88 16.55
C GLN A 55 4.72 12.20 15.97
N THR A 56 3.85 13.12 15.53
CA THR A 56 4.24 14.40 14.88
C THR A 56 4.79 15.46 15.85
N GLU A 57 5.43 15.06 16.96
CA GLU A 57 6.21 15.99 17.79
C GLU A 57 7.67 15.55 18.01
N ASN A 58 8.09 14.37 17.53
CA ASN A 58 9.46 13.93 17.79
C ASN A 58 10.07 13.17 16.62
N MET A 59 11.11 13.78 16.05
CA MET A 59 12.21 13.16 15.30
C MET A 59 12.20 13.26 13.77
N ARG A 60 13.03 14.22 13.34
CA ARG A 60 13.82 14.25 12.10
C ARG A 60 14.44 12.87 11.80
N GLY A 61 14.27 12.35 10.59
CA GLY A 61 15.32 11.55 9.95
C GLY A 61 14.89 10.37 9.08
N GLU A 62 13.82 9.66 9.41
CA GLU A 62 13.39 8.48 8.64
C GLU A 62 12.06 8.77 7.94
N ALA A 63 12.00 8.55 6.63
CA ALA A 63 10.78 8.72 5.87
C ALA A 63 9.70 7.79 6.43
N SER A 64 8.67 8.38 7.05
CA SER A 64 7.56 7.62 7.65
C SER A 64 7.04 6.57 6.66
N PRO A 65 6.64 5.38 7.14
CA PRO A 65 5.95 4.38 6.34
C PRO A 65 4.80 4.96 5.51
N LEU A 66 4.09 5.97 6.05
CA LEU A 66 3.03 6.68 5.34
C LEU A 66 3.52 7.36 4.06
N HIS A 67 4.64 8.07 4.14
CA HIS A 67 5.19 8.80 3.01
C HIS A 67 5.54 7.84 1.86
N GLN A 68 6.14 6.69 2.19
CA GLN A 68 6.48 5.67 1.20
C GLN A 68 5.22 5.09 0.53
N ILE A 69 4.17 4.79 1.31
CA ILE A 69 2.90 4.28 0.78
C ILE A 69 2.27 5.29 -0.19
N LEU A 70 2.27 6.58 0.14
CA LEU A 70 1.70 7.64 -0.70
C LEU A 70 2.45 7.80 -2.02
N VAL A 71 3.79 7.78 -2.00
CA VAL A 71 4.62 7.85 -3.21
C VAL A 71 4.32 6.66 -4.13
N ILE A 72 4.26 5.46 -3.57
CA ILE A 72 3.95 4.23 -4.30
C ILE A 72 2.56 4.29 -4.92
N LEU A 73 1.54 4.71 -4.15
CA LEU A 73 0.17 4.84 -4.64
C LEU A 73 0.08 5.81 -5.81
N HIS A 74 0.76 6.97 -5.70
CA HIS A 74 0.79 7.95 -6.76
C HIS A 74 1.41 7.39 -8.04
N GLN A 75 2.52 6.67 -7.93
CA GLN A 75 3.12 5.98 -9.08
C GLN A 75 2.18 4.95 -9.71
N LEU A 76 1.50 4.12 -8.92
CA LEU A 76 0.56 3.13 -9.43
C LEU A 76 -0.62 3.75 -10.19
N GLU A 77 -1.14 4.89 -9.71
CA GLU A 77 -2.24 5.59 -10.37
C GLU A 77 -1.78 6.24 -11.69
N GLU A 78 -0.57 6.78 -11.73
CA GLU A 78 0.01 7.36 -12.95
C GLU A 78 0.34 6.30 -14.02
N GLN A 79 0.84 5.14 -13.60
CA GLN A 79 1.05 3.99 -14.51
C GLN A 79 -0.28 3.51 -15.11
N GLU A 80 -1.35 3.39 -14.32
CA GLU A 80 -2.67 2.96 -14.83
C GLU A 80 -3.26 3.96 -15.84
N LYS A 81 -3.03 5.27 -15.64
CA LYS A 81 -3.46 6.31 -16.58
C LYS A 81 -2.69 6.24 -17.89
N GLN A 82 -1.37 6.09 -17.84
CA GLN A 82 -0.52 6.00 -19.04
C GLN A 82 -0.90 4.79 -19.90
N GLU A 83 -1.15 3.63 -19.27
CA GLU A 83 -1.52 2.39 -19.98
C GLU A 83 -2.91 2.47 -20.66
N LYS A 84 -3.82 3.31 -20.15
CA LYS A 84 -5.13 3.56 -20.77
C LYS A 84 -5.11 4.64 -21.85
N GLN A 85 -4.13 5.54 -21.82
CA GLN A 85 -4.01 6.64 -22.79
C GLN A 85 -3.34 6.19 -24.10
N GLU A 86 -2.59 5.07 -24.07
CA GLU A 86 -1.82 4.55 -25.20
C GLU A 86 -2.51 3.39 -25.98
N LYS A 87 -3.76 3.06 -25.64
CA LYS A 87 -4.61 2.08 -26.35
C LYS A 87 -5.78 2.76 -27.06
#